data_AF-A0A430ALR2-F1
#
_entry.id   AF-A0A430ALR2-F1
#
_cell.length_a   1.000
_cell.length_b   1.000
_cell.length_c   1.000
_cell.angle_alpha   90.00
_cell.angle_beta   90.00
_cell.angle_gamma   90.00
#
_symmetry.space_group_name_H-M   'P 1'
#
loop_
_entity.id
_entity.type
_entity.pdbx_description
1 polymer ?
#
loop_
_entity_poly.entity_id
_entity_poly.type
_entity_poly.pdbx_seq_one_letter_code
_entity_poly.pdbx_strand_id
1 'polypeptide(L)'
;MIFGIFFLILAIISFIACFYFIVKRRFKRGLKYLGLSLAFIILMTFVTPKSIQLAVENNHLTTNEEGIVIIRGETNPDATLKIEGKNVTLSKDGTFKYKVSLSLPKEHSVNLISRFGKKELKEKVTISPSSEFKKAIALKEEKERQRKLELERESQKYEEAKASVILAENEPTNENYDYAYLLVNQLKKNDNDLEARLEKVKETIAFEQKVSETTLAAENALGVAEQNKTRENYEKAAAAVKEIPVDHTAFENRLETINQQIIAQEQQEAVSNTPEPPNTSIVLVTPTGKKYHRRACGNGTYTEATLEDALNRGLTPCAKCF
;
A
#
# COMPACT_ATOMS: atom_id res chain seq x y z
N MET A 1 -22.09 -87.37 -39.39
CA MET A 1 -22.44 -86.08 -40.03
C MET A 1 -22.72 -86.24 -41.53
N ILE A 2 -23.58 -87.19 -41.95
CA ILE A 2 -23.94 -87.38 -43.38
C ILE A 2 -25.47 -87.41 -43.55
N PHE A 3 -26.24 -87.84 -42.55
CA PHE A 3 -27.70 -87.85 -42.60
C PHE A 3 -28.39 -86.48 -42.47
N GLY A 4 -27.74 -85.48 -41.87
CA GLY A 4 -28.33 -84.13 -41.68
C GLY A 4 -28.30 -83.25 -42.95
N ILE A 5 -27.37 -83.51 -43.87
CA ILE A 5 -27.22 -82.72 -45.11
C ILE A 5 -28.26 -83.15 -46.16
N PHE A 6 -28.67 -84.42 -46.15
CA PHE A 6 -29.65 -84.95 -47.11
C PHE A 6 -31.06 -84.38 -46.89
N PHE A 7 -31.46 -84.17 -45.63
CA PHE A 7 -32.76 -83.54 -45.30
C PHE A 7 -32.82 -82.05 -45.67
N LEU A 8 -31.69 -81.34 -45.61
CA LEU A 8 -31.62 -79.92 -45.96
C LEU A 8 -31.68 -79.71 -47.48
N ILE A 9 -31.10 -80.62 -48.27
CA ILE A 9 -31.17 -80.57 -49.75
C ILE A 9 -32.58 -80.90 -50.26
N LEU A 10 -33.29 -81.86 -49.66
CA LEU A 10 -34.68 -82.20 -50.02
C LEU A 10 -35.66 -81.05 -49.72
N ALA A 11 -35.46 -80.30 -48.63
CA ALA A 11 -36.28 -79.15 -48.29
C ALA A 11 -36.12 -77.98 -49.30
N ILE A 12 -34.90 -77.76 -49.81
CA ILE A 12 -34.60 -76.70 -50.77
C ILE A 12 -35.19 -77.01 -52.16
N ILE A 13 -35.15 -78.28 -52.60
CA ILE A 13 -35.75 -78.71 -53.88
C ILE A 13 -37.27 -78.54 -53.87
N SER A 14 -37.94 -78.83 -52.74
CA SER A 14 -39.39 -78.63 -52.59
C SER A 14 -39.78 -77.15 -52.66
N PHE A 15 -38.98 -76.26 -52.07
CA PHE A 15 -39.24 -74.83 -52.08
C PHE A 15 -39.05 -74.20 -53.48
N ILE A 16 -38.03 -74.66 -54.23
CA ILE A 16 -37.78 -74.22 -55.61
C ILE A 16 -38.88 -74.72 -56.57
N ALA A 17 -39.37 -75.96 -56.41
CA ALA A 17 -40.47 -76.48 -57.21
C ALA A 17 -41.79 -75.72 -56.95
N CYS A 18 -42.06 -75.36 -55.69
CA CYS A 18 -43.25 -74.58 -55.33
C CYS A 18 -43.19 -73.15 -55.86
N PHE A 19 -42.01 -72.51 -55.80
CA PHE A 19 -41.79 -71.17 -56.35
C PHE A 19 -41.88 -71.15 -57.89
N TYR A 20 -41.32 -72.16 -58.57
CA TYR A 20 -41.42 -72.27 -60.03
C TYR A 20 -42.87 -72.53 -60.49
N PHE A 21 -43.66 -73.30 -59.74
CA PHE A 21 -45.08 -73.53 -60.05
C PHE A 21 -45.94 -72.26 -59.85
N ILE A 22 -45.67 -71.46 -58.82
CA ILE A 22 -46.38 -70.19 -58.57
C ILE A 22 -46.05 -69.15 -59.65
N VAL A 23 -44.79 -69.04 -60.07
CA VAL A 23 -44.37 -68.09 -61.11
C VAL A 23 -44.90 -68.51 -62.50
N LYS A 24 -44.92 -69.82 -62.81
CA LYS A 24 -45.41 -70.32 -64.10
C LYS A 24 -46.93 -70.27 -64.24
N ARG A 25 -47.69 -70.25 -63.13
CA ARG A 25 -49.17 -70.22 -63.15
C ARG A 25 -49.77 -68.82 -63.31
N ARG A 26 -48.98 -67.74 -63.24
CA ARG A 26 -49.46 -66.35 -63.43
C ARG A 26 -49.19 -65.73 -64.79
N PHE A 27 -48.51 -66.42 -65.71
CA PHE A 27 -48.19 -65.87 -67.04
C PHE A 27 -48.44 -66.90 -68.13
N LYS A 28 -49.71 -67.06 -68.53
CA LYS A 28 -50.16 -67.51 -69.87
C LYS A 28 -51.67 -67.76 -69.84
N ARG A 29 -52.42 -66.75 -70.28
CA ARG A 29 -53.59 -66.88 -71.18
C ARG A 29 -53.98 -65.46 -71.59
N GLY A 30 -53.59 -65.12 -72.81
CA GLY A 30 -54.02 -63.88 -73.45
C GLY A 30 -55.39 -64.03 -74.10
N LEU A 31 -56.04 -62.87 -74.21
CA LEU A 31 -56.74 -62.36 -75.39
C LEU A 31 -58.25 -62.66 -75.58
N LYS A 32 -58.97 -61.52 -75.65
CA LYS A 32 -60.28 -61.20 -76.28
C LYS A 32 -61.54 -61.41 -75.45
N TYR A 33 -62.21 -60.30 -75.11
CA TYR A 33 -63.65 -59.93 -75.23
C TYR A 33 -63.85 -58.63 -74.41
N LEU A 34 -63.82 -57.44 -75.04
CA LEU A 34 -64.97 -56.59 -75.42
C LEU A 34 -66.11 -56.50 -74.38
N GLY A 35 -66.28 -55.35 -73.72
CA GLY A 35 -67.47 -55.05 -72.91
C GLY A 35 -67.31 -53.94 -71.86
N LEU A 36 -67.63 -52.71 -72.27
CA LEU A 36 -68.18 -51.58 -71.49
C LEU A 36 -68.29 -51.70 -69.94
N SER A 37 -67.63 -50.78 -69.20
CA SER A 37 -68.16 -50.10 -67.98
C SER A 37 -67.06 -49.17 -67.43
N LEU A 38 -67.15 -47.87 -67.68
CA LEU A 38 -67.61 -46.83 -66.75
C LEU A 38 -66.52 -46.31 -65.80
N ALA A 39 -66.34 -45.00 -65.85
CA ALA A 39 -65.38 -44.19 -65.12
C ALA A 39 -65.39 -44.39 -63.59
N PHE A 40 -64.20 -44.38 -62.99
CA PHE A 40 -63.80 -43.54 -61.85
C PHE A 40 -62.36 -43.94 -61.46
N ILE A 41 -61.36 -43.43 -62.19
CA ILE A 41 -60.00 -43.41 -61.66
C ILE A 41 -59.93 -42.17 -60.77
N ILE A 42 -60.35 -42.36 -59.52
CA ILE A 42 -59.97 -41.46 -58.44
C ILE A 42 -58.44 -41.56 -58.39
N LEU A 43 -57.77 -40.49 -58.79
CA LEU A 43 -56.37 -40.27 -58.50
C LEU A 43 -56.26 -40.16 -56.97
N MET A 44 -56.25 -41.31 -56.27
CA MET A 44 -55.84 -41.39 -54.88
C MET A 44 -54.35 -41.07 -54.86
N THR A 45 -54.03 -39.78 -54.82
CA THR A 45 -52.79 -39.35 -54.20
C THR A 45 -52.84 -39.92 -52.79
N PHE A 46 -52.16 -41.03 -52.56
CA PHE A 46 -51.83 -41.45 -51.21
C PHE A 46 -50.98 -40.31 -50.63
N VAL A 47 -51.64 -39.34 -49.99
CA VAL A 47 -50.98 -38.38 -49.13
C VAL A 47 -50.47 -39.22 -47.98
N THR A 48 -49.22 -39.65 -48.08
CA THR A 48 -48.55 -40.25 -46.93
C THR A 48 -48.59 -39.19 -45.83
N PRO A 49 -49.13 -39.51 -44.64
CA PRO A 49 -49.13 -38.53 -43.56
C PRO A 49 -47.68 -38.17 -43.26
N LYS A 50 -47.34 -36.88 -43.39
CA LYS A 50 -46.01 -36.35 -43.06
C LYS A 50 -45.68 -36.79 -41.64
N SER A 51 -44.70 -37.67 -41.48
CA SER A 51 -44.28 -38.19 -40.18
C SER A 51 -43.56 -37.09 -39.41
N ILE A 52 -43.75 -37.07 -38.08
CA ILE A 52 -43.01 -36.14 -37.22
C ILE A 52 -41.53 -36.52 -37.23
N GLN A 53 -40.65 -35.53 -37.33
CA GLN A 53 -39.20 -35.70 -37.42
C GLN A 53 -38.52 -34.77 -36.42
N LEU A 54 -37.54 -35.30 -35.69
CA LEU A 54 -36.60 -34.54 -34.89
C LEU A 54 -35.29 -35.32 -34.92
N ALA A 55 -34.25 -34.71 -35.44
CA ALA A 55 -32.91 -35.27 -35.47
C ALA A 55 -31.91 -34.21 -35.04
N VAL A 56 -30.92 -34.62 -34.25
CA VAL A 56 -29.75 -33.81 -33.88
C VAL A 56 -28.52 -34.44 -34.52
N GLU A 57 -27.60 -33.62 -35.03
CA GLU A 57 -26.37 -34.10 -35.69
C GLU A 57 -25.54 -35.00 -34.77
N ASN A 58 -25.50 -34.67 -33.48
CA ASN A 58 -24.82 -35.46 -32.45
C ASN A 58 -25.50 -35.25 -31.08
N ASN A 59 -25.72 -36.34 -30.35
CA ASN A 59 -26.31 -36.34 -29.01
C ASN A 59 -25.27 -36.14 -27.89
N HIS A 60 -23.98 -36.19 -28.21
CA HIS A 60 -22.86 -35.88 -27.32
C HIS A 60 -21.95 -34.83 -27.96
N LEU A 61 -21.96 -33.62 -27.38
CA LEU A 61 -21.19 -32.49 -27.87
C LEU A 61 -20.16 -32.05 -26.84
N THR A 62 -19.03 -31.51 -27.30
CA THR A 62 -18.02 -30.87 -26.45
C THR A 62 -17.95 -29.38 -26.75
N THR A 63 -17.69 -28.58 -25.72
CA THR A 63 -17.55 -27.12 -25.89
C THR A 63 -16.23 -26.74 -26.57
N ASN A 64 -16.14 -25.52 -27.10
CA ASN A 64 -14.85 -24.91 -27.39
C ASN A 64 -14.17 -24.40 -26.09
N GLU A 65 -13.05 -23.69 -26.21
CA GLU A 65 -12.31 -23.11 -25.07
C GLU A 65 -13.10 -22.06 -24.27
N GLU A 66 -14.09 -21.41 -24.89
CA GLU A 66 -14.98 -20.43 -24.25
C GLU A 66 -16.19 -21.09 -23.58
N GLY A 67 -16.28 -22.42 -23.58
CA GLY A 67 -17.43 -23.14 -23.03
C GLY A 67 -18.66 -23.09 -23.94
N ILE A 68 -18.49 -22.75 -25.22
CA ILE A 68 -19.56 -22.59 -26.19
C ILE A 68 -19.65 -23.79 -27.11
N VAL A 69 -20.88 -24.22 -27.42
CA VAL A 69 -21.16 -25.19 -28.48
C VAL A 69 -22.44 -24.82 -29.24
N ILE A 70 -22.55 -25.26 -30.50
CA ILE A 70 -23.75 -25.09 -31.31
C ILE A 70 -24.39 -26.45 -31.54
N ILE A 71 -25.58 -26.66 -31.00
CA ILE A 71 -26.43 -27.80 -31.34
C ILE A 71 -27.03 -27.54 -32.72
N ARG A 72 -26.92 -28.52 -33.61
CA ARG A 72 -27.50 -28.48 -34.96
C ARG A 72 -28.38 -29.70 -35.18
N GLY A 73 -29.41 -29.51 -35.97
CA GLY A 73 -30.36 -30.58 -36.26
C GLY A 73 -31.46 -30.12 -37.22
N GLU A 74 -32.41 -31.02 -37.41
CA GLU A 74 -33.52 -30.87 -38.34
C GLU A 74 -34.82 -31.35 -37.70
N THR A 75 -35.91 -30.70 -38.07
CA THR A 75 -37.27 -31.12 -37.75
C THR A 75 -38.19 -30.79 -38.92
N ASN A 76 -39.50 -31.06 -38.82
CA ASN A 76 -40.40 -30.67 -39.88
C ASN A 76 -40.42 -29.12 -40.03
N PRO A 77 -40.40 -28.56 -41.25
CA PRO A 77 -40.40 -27.09 -41.47
C PRO A 77 -41.49 -26.31 -40.73
N ASP A 78 -42.67 -26.92 -40.57
CA ASP A 78 -43.84 -26.31 -39.92
C ASP A 78 -43.99 -26.71 -38.45
N ALA A 79 -42.98 -27.37 -37.85
CA ALA A 79 -42.98 -27.74 -36.45
C ALA A 79 -42.68 -26.56 -35.54
N THR A 80 -43.14 -26.65 -34.30
CA THR A 80 -42.67 -25.78 -33.20
C THR A 80 -41.56 -26.50 -32.45
N LEU A 81 -40.34 -25.97 -32.50
CA LEU A 81 -39.20 -26.48 -31.73
C LEU A 81 -39.01 -25.67 -30.45
N LYS A 82 -38.96 -26.37 -29.31
CA LYS A 82 -38.54 -25.81 -28.03
C LYS A 82 -37.24 -26.46 -27.57
N ILE A 83 -36.27 -25.64 -27.18
CA ILE A 83 -35.02 -26.09 -26.56
C ILE A 83 -34.92 -25.38 -25.20
N GLU A 84 -34.75 -26.13 -24.11
CA GLU A 84 -34.83 -25.59 -22.74
C GLU A 84 -36.12 -24.76 -22.50
N GLY A 85 -37.23 -25.21 -23.09
CA GLY A 85 -38.53 -24.53 -22.99
C GLY A 85 -38.68 -23.26 -23.84
N LYS A 86 -37.61 -22.77 -24.48
CA LYS A 86 -37.62 -21.58 -25.35
C LYS A 86 -37.90 -21.96 -26.80
N ASN A 87 -38.74 -21.18 -27.48
CA ASN A 87 -38.99 -21.38 -28.91
C ASN A 87 -37.72 -21.09 -29.72
N VAL A 88 -37.38 -21.98 -30.66
CA VAL A 88 -36.24 -21.85 -31.57
C VAL A 88 -36.75 -21.65 -32.99
N THR A 89 -36.24 -20.62 -33.66
CA THR A 89 -36.58 -20.33 -35.05
C THR A 89 -36.00 -21.40 -35.98
N LEU A 90 -36.85 -21.96 -36.84
CA LEU A 90 -36.45 -22.90 -37.88
C LEU A 90 -36.15 -22.16 -39.18
N SER A 91 -35.20 -22.68 -39.94
CA SER A 91 -35.02 -22.35 -41.34
C SER A 91 -36.20 -22.89 -42.18
N LYS A 92 -36.34 -22.43 -43.43
CA LYS A 92 -37.42 -22.86 -44.34
C LYS A 92 -37.44 -24.37 -44.63
N ASP A 93 -36.29 -25.02 -44.50
CA ASP A 93 -36.11 -26.46 -44.68
C ASP A 93 -36.29 -27.27 -43.38
N GLY A 94 -36.57 -26.61 -42.26
CA GLY A 94 -36.70 -27.25 -40.95
C GLY A 94 -35.39 -27.46 -40.19
N THR A 95 -34.26 -26.95 -40.70
CA THR A 95 -32.99 -26.95 -39.98
C THR A 95 -32.97 -25.94 -38.83
N PHE A 96 -32.18 -26.21 -37.79
CA PHE A 96 -31.98 -25.28 -36.68
C PHE A 96 -30.55 -25.26 -36.17
N LYS A 97 -30.17 -24.13 -35.54
CA LYS A 97 -28.91 -23.95 -34.81
C LYS A 97 -29.22 -23.34 -33.44
N TYR A 98 -28.69 -23.92 -32.38
CA TYR A 98 -28.90 -23.44 -31.02
C TYR A 98 -27.57 -23.35 -30.26
N LYS A 99 -27.18 -22.14 -29.89
CA LYS A 99 -25.94 -21.87 -29.14
C LYS A 99 -26.17 -22.15 -27.66
N VAL A 100 -25.32 -22.97 -27.07
CA VAL A 100 -25.25 -23.24 -25.64
C VAL A 100 -23.91 -22.75 -25.11
N SER A 101 -23.90 -22.17 -23.92
CA SER A 101 -22.71 -21.72 -23.23
C SER A 101 -22.72 -22.26 -21.81
N LEU A 102 -21.62 -22.93 -21.43
CA LEU A 102 -21.40 -23.40 -20.07
C LEU A 102 -20.69 -22.29 -19.27
N SER A 103 -21.21 -21.98 -18.09
CA SER A 103 -20.54 -21.08 -17.13
C SER A 103 -19.63 -21.83 -16.16
N LEU A 104 -19.84 -23.15 -16.01
CA LEU A 104 -19.10 -24.01 -15.10
C LEU A 104 -18.58 -25.23 -15.88
N PRO A 105 -17.43 -25.80 -15.49
CA PRO A 105 -16.85 -26.99 -16.11
C PRO A 105 -17.58 -28.28 -15.69
N LYS A 106 -18.91 -28.30 -15.84
CA LYS A 106 -19.78 -29.44 -15.52
C LYS A 106 -20.61 -29.81 -16.73
N GLU A 107 -20.95 -31.09 -16.83
CA GLU A 107 -21.83 -31.56 -17.89
C GLU A 107 -23.21 -30.92 -17.79
N HIS A 108 -23.79 -30.62 -18.95
CA HIS A 108 -25.11 -30.03 -19.04
C HIS A 108 -25.94 -30.82 -20.05
N SER A 109 -27.18 -31.10 -19.69
CA SER A 109 -28.13 -31.79 -20.57
C SER A 109 -29.11 -30.77 -21.12
N VAL A 110 -29.25 -30.76 -22.45
CA VAL A 110 -30.18 -29.89 -23.17
C VAL A 110 -31.33 -30.73 -23.71
N ASN A 111 -32.56 -30.38 -23.34
CA ASN A 111 -33.78 -31.06 -23.79
C ASN A 111 -34.41 -30.30 -24.96
N LEU A 112 -34.68 -31.05 -26.04
CA LEU A 112 -35.33 -30.56 -27.25
C LEU A 112 -36.70 -31.20 -27.36
N ILE A 113 -37.71 -30.40 -27.69
CA ILE A 113 -39.10 -30.85 -27.89
C ILE A 113 -39.57 -30.27 -29.22
N SER A 114 -39.79 -31.13 -30.21
CA SER A 114 -40.44 -30.72 -31.47
C SER A 114 -41.90 -31.14 -31.46
N ARG A 115 -42.79 -30.22 -31.85
CA ARG A 115 -44.23 -30.46 -31.99
C ARG A 115 -44.67 -30.23 -33.42
N PHE A 116 -45.30 -31.24 -34.01
CA PHE A 116 -45.88 -31.17 -35.35
C PHE A 116 -47.32 -31.67 -35.29
N GLY A 117 -48.28 -30.76 -35.46
CA GLY A 117 -49.70 -31.03 -35.21
C GLY A 117 -49.97 -31.41 -33.75
N LYS A 118 -50.60 -32.57 -33.52
CA LYS A 118 -50.88 -33.11 -32.17
C LYS A 118 -49.78 -34.04 -31.61
N LYS A 119 -48.69 -34.24 -32.36
CA LYS A 119 -47.59 -35.15 -31.98
C LYS A 119 -46.40 -34.37 -31.45
N GLU A 120 -45.65 -34.98 -30.53
CA GLU A 120 -44.38 -34.44 -30.03
C GLU A 120 -43.27 -35.50 -30.05
N LEU A 121 -42.04 -35.07 -30.34
CA LEU A 121 -40.82 -35.84 -30.17
C LEU A 121 -39.89 -35.12 -29.19
N LYS A 122 -39.14 -35.89 -28.41
CA LYS A 122 -38.18 -35.38 -27.43
C LYS A 122 -36.82 -35.97 -27.70
N GLU A 123 -35.81 -35.11 -27.70
CA GLU A 123 -34.41 -35.49 -27.79
C GLU A 123 -33.63 -34.85 -26.66
N LYS A 124 -32.54 -35.51 -26.27
CA LYS A 124 -31.64 -35.03 -25.21
C LYS A 124 -30.22 -34.99 -25.74
N VAL A 125 -29.60 -33.82 -25.70
CA VAL A 125 -28.19 -33.62 -26.06
C VAL A 125 -27.40 -33.41 -24.78
N THR A 126 -26.33 -34.19 -24.60
CA THR A 126 -25.39 -34.02 -23.49
C THR A 126 -24.21 -33.19 -23.97
N ILE A 127 -23.90 -32.14 -23.22
CA ILE A 127 -22.78 -31.24 -23.49
C ILE A 127 -21.74 -31.42 -22.40
N SER A 128 -20.58 -31.94 -22.79
CA SER A 128 -19.45 -32.09 -21.89
C SER A 128 -18.48 -30.92 -22.05
N PRO A 129 -17.98 -30.32 -20.95
CA PRO A 129 -16.97 -29.28 -21.01
C PRO A 129 -15.66 -29.82 -21.60
N SER A 130 -15.08 -29.10 -22.56
CA SER A 130 -13.78 -29.44 -23.13
C SER A 130 -12.63 -29.31 -22.15
N SER A 131 -11.50 -29.91 -22.49
CA SER A 131 -10.29 -29.84 -21.66
C SER A 131 -9.76 -28.41 -21.58
N GLU A 132 -9.88 -27.67 -22.68
CA GLU A 132 -9.47 -26.29 -22.86
C GLU A 132 -10.33 -25.37 -21.99
N PHE A 133 -11.66 -25.54 -22.01
CA PHE A 133 -12.56 -24.77 -21.16
C PHE A 133 -12.31 -25.02 -19.67
N LYS A 134 -12.10 -26.28 -19.27
CA LYS A 134 -11.73 -26.63 -17.88
C LYS A 134 -10.45 -25.91 -17.44
N LYS A 135 -9.42 -25.92 -18.31
CA LYS A 135 -8.15 -25.22 -18.05
C LYS A 135 -8.33 -23.70 -17.97
N ALA A 136 -9.15 -23.11 -18.86
CA ALA A 136 -9.40 -21.67 -18.87
C ALA A 136 -10.10 -21.20 -17.58
N ILE A 137 -11.10 -21.95 -17.10
CA ILE A 137 -11.76 -21.67 -15.82
C ILE A 137 -10.77 -21.78 -14.65
N ALA A 138 -10.02 -22.88 -14.58
CA ALA A 138 -9.02 -23.08 -13.52
C ALA A 138 -7.96 -21.97 -13.50
N LEU A 139 -7.45 -21.57 -14.67
CA LEU A 139 -6.48 -20.48 -14.81
C LEU A 139 -7.06 -19.13 -14.38
N LYS A 140 -8.33 -18.86 -14.68
CA LYS A 140 -9.01 -17.64 -14.25
C LYS A 140 -9.17 -17.60 -12.73
N GLU A 141 -9.61 -18.70 -12.13
CA GLU A 141 -9.74 -18.83 -10.66
C GLU A 141 -8.38 -18.67 -9.96
N GLU A 142 -7.30 -19.22 -10.52
CA GLU A 142 -5.95 -19.05 -10.01
C GLU A 142 -5.48 -17.60 -10.10
N LYS A 143 -5.66 -16.94 -11.25
CA LYS A 143 -5.33 -15.52 -11.42
C LYS A 143 -6.09 -14.62 -10.45
N GLU A 144 -7.38 -14.88 -10.24
CA GLU A 144 -8.19 -14.15 -9.26
C GLU A 144 -7.69 -14.38 -7.83
N ARG A 145 -7.28 -15.61 -7.49
CA ARG A 145 -6.67 -15.92 -6.20
C ARG A 145 -5.34 -15.17 -6.00
N GLN A 146 -4.47 -15.18 -7.01
CA GLN A 146 -3.19 -14.47 -6.95
C GLN A 146 -3.41 -12.96 -6.80
N ARG A 147 -4.36 -12.38 -7.53
CA ARG A 147 -4.71 -10.96 -7.39
C ARG A 147 -5.20 -10.61 -5.99
N LYS A 148 -6.03 -11.47 -5.38
CA LYS A 148 -6.49 -11.27 -3.99
C LYS A 148 -5.33 -11.35 -3.00
N LEU A 149 -4.43 -12.31 -3.17
CA LEU A 149 -3.24 -12.47 -2.33
C LEU A 149 -2.27 -11.28 -2.47
N GLU A 150 -2.08 -10.77 -3.68
CA GLU A 150 -1.27 -9.57 -3.92
C GLU A 150 -1.87 -8.35 -3.23
N LEU A 151 -3.19 -8.13 -3.37
CA LEU A 151 -3.89 -7.03 -2.71
C LEU A 151 -3.79 -7.10 -1.18
N GLU A 152 -3.90 -8.30 -0.61
CA GLU A 152 -3.75 -8.51 0.82
C GLU A 152 -2.33 -8.19 1.31
N ARG A 153 -1.30 -8.61 0.56
CA ARG A 153 0.10 -8.28 0.87
C ARG A 153 0.39 -6.79 0.77
N GLU A 154 -0.18 -6.11 -0.23
CA GLU A 154 -0.08 -4.65 -0.36
C GLU A 154 -0.75 -3.93 0.82
N SER A 155 -1.92 -4.42 1.26
CA SER A 155 -2.61 -3.89 2.43
C SER A 155 -1.82 -4.10 3.72
N GLN A 156 -1.16 -5.24 3.90
CA GLN A 156 -0.34 -5.52 5.08
C GLN A 156 0.87 -4.55 5.15
N LYS A 157 1.57 -4.36 4.03
CA LYS A 157 2.67 -3.39 3.96
C LYS A 157 2.22 -1.96 4.27
N TYR A 158 1.03 -1.59 3.81
CA TYR A 158 0.44 -0.29 4.11
C TYR A 158 0.18 -0.09 5.60
N GLU A 159 -0.43 -1.08 6.27
CA GLU A 159 -0.68 -1.01 7.71
C GLU A 159 0.63 -1.02 8.52
N GLU A 160 1.63 -1.77 8.08
CA GLU A 160 2.97 -1.77 8.69
C GLU A 160 3.63 -0.39 8.59
N ALA A 161 3.67 0.20 7.39
CA ALA A 161 4.20 1.54 7.18
C ALA A 161 3.47 2.59 8.04
N LYS A 162 2.14 2.51 8.10
CA LYS A 162 1.31 3.39 8.91
C LYS A 162 1.60 3.24 10.41
N ALA A 163 1.75 2.02 10.90
CA ALA A 163 2.09 1.75 12.29
C ALA A 163 3.48 2.32 12.64
N SER A 164 4.46 2.18 11.76
CA SER A 164 5.79 2.76 11.97
C SER A 164 5.79 4.28 11.96
N VAL A 165 4.98 4.94 11.13
CA VAL A 165 4.80 6.40 11.20
C VAL A 165 4.20 6.81 12.54
N ILE A 166 3.17 6.10 13.04
CA ILE A 166 2.58 6.38 14.36
C ILE A 166 3.61 6.22 15.48
N LEU A 167 4.47 5.19 15.40
CA LEU A 167 5.55 5.01 16.37
C LEU A 167 6.52 6.19 16.32
N ALA A 168 6.95 6.62 15.13
CA ALA A 168 7.86 7.75 14.97
C ALA A 168 7.25 9.09 15.43
N GLU A 169 5.93 9.26 15.34
CA GLU A 169 5.23 10.43 15.88
C GLU A 169 5.19 10.45 17.41
N ASN A 170 4.98 9.29 18.04
CA ASN A 170 4.94 9.19 19.50
C ASN A 170 6.34 9.20 20.13
N GLU A 171 7.32 8.66 19.40
CA GLU A 171 8.72 8.53 19.82
C GLU A 171 9.63 9.09 18.71
N PRO A 172 9.76 10.43 18.62
CA PRO A 172 10.52 11.09 17.56
C PRO A 172 12.02 10.86 17.74
N THR A 173 12.51 9.78 17.13
CA THR A 173 13.93 9.44 17.07
C THR A 173 14.36 9.25 15.63
N ASN A 174 15.65 9.44 15.33
CA ASN A 174 16.18 9.18 13.98
C ASN A 174 15.92 7.74 13.54
N GLU A 175 16.05 6.77 14.46
CA GLU A 175 15.83 5.34 14.16
C GLU A 175 14.37 5.06 13.76
N ASN A 176 13.40 5.56 14.53
CA ASN A 176 11.99 5.38 14.23
C ASN A 176 11.60 6.11 12.93
N TYR A 177 12.12 7.32 12.70
CA TYR A 177 11.90 8.07 11.46
C TYR A 177 12.47 7.33 10.24
N ASP A 178 13.72 6.88 10.29
CA ASP A 178 14.39 6.21 9.16
C ASP A 178 13.67 4.90 8.79
N TYR A 179 13.25 4.14 9.81
CA TYR A 179 12.50 2.91 9.60
C TYR A 179 11.12 3.18 8.97
N ALA A 180 10.38 4.17 9.49
CA ALA A 180 9.09 4.55 8.93
C ALA A 180 9.22 5.10 7.49
N TYR A 181 10.24 5.94 7.24
CA TYR A 181 10.55 6.46 5.91
C TYR A 181 10.88 5.35 4.91
N LEU A 182 11.65 4.34 5.32
CA LEU A 182 11.94 3.18 4.48
C LEU A 182 10.65 2.45 4.06
N LEU A 183 9.76 2.17 5.00
CA LEU A 183 8.52 1.43 4.72
C LEU A 183 7.56 2.23 3.84
N VAL A 184 7.41 3.53 4.07
CA VAL A 184 6.58 4.42 3.24
C VAL A 184 7.09 4.45 1.79
N ASN A 185 8.40 4.54 1.58
CA ASN A 185 9.00 4.51 0.22
C ASN A 185 8.90 3.16 -0.48
N GLN A 186 8.67 2.07 0.26
CA GLN A 186 8.45 0.74 -0.31
C GLN A 186 7.00 0.50 -0.74
N LEU A 187 6.07 1.41 -0.40
CA LEU A 187 4.69 1.33 -0.84
C LEU A 187 4.60 1.51 -2.36
N LYS A 188 3.78 0.70 -3.00
CA LYS A 188 3.56 0.75 -4.46
C LYS A 188 2.86 2.04 -4.90
N LYS A 189 2.08 2.63 -4.01
CA LYS A 189 1.34 3.88 -4.24
C LYS A 189 1.83 4.90 -3.23
N ASN A 190 2.25 6.05 -3.73
CA ASN A 190 2.66 7.19 -2.89
C ASN A 190 1.49 7.62 -2.01
N ASP A 191 1.78 7.90 -0.75
CA ASP A 191 0.83 8.37 0.25
C ASP A 191 1.32 9.70 0.82
N ASN A 192 0.82 10.79 0.24
CA ASN A 192 1.18 12.15 0.61
C ASN A 192 0.86 12.48 2.09
N ASP A 193 -0.10 11.79 2.72
CA ASP A 193 -0.41 12.00 4.14
C ASP A 193 0.70 11.44 5.02
N LEU A 194 1.12 10.19 4.76
CA LEU A 194 2.23 9.57 5.49
C LEU A 194 3.54 10.35 5.29
N GLU A 195 3.81 10.82 4.08
CA GLU A 195 4.98 11.66 3.79
C GLU A 195 4.94 12.99 4.56
N ALA A 196 3.80 13.69 4.57
CA ALA A 196 3.65 14.95 5.31
C ALA A 196 3.79 14.76 6.83
N ARG A 197 3.32 13.62 7.36
CA ARG A 197 3.49 13.26 8.77
C ARG A 197 4.95 13.01 9.12
N LEU A 198 5.69 12.29 8.26
CA LEU A 198 7.12 12.08 8.43
C LEU A 198 7.93 13.38 8.42
N GLU A 199 7.56 14.36 7.60
CA GLU A 199 8.25 15.66 7.61
C GLU A 199 8.10 16.37 8.96
N LYS A 200 6.90 16.33 9.56
CA LYS A 200 6.69 16.88 10.91
C LYS A 200 7.50 16.13 11.97
N VAL A 201 7.60 14.81 11.87
CA VAL A 201 8.45 14.02 12.79
C VAL A 201 9.91 14.48 12.68
N LYS A 202 10.41 14.67 11.47
CA LYS A 202 11.76 15.16 11.23
C LYS A 202 12.01 16.56 11.79
N GLU A 203 11.05 17.47 11.63
CA GLU A 203 11.11 18.81 12.23
C GLU A 203 11.16 18.75 13.76
N THR A 204 10.35 17.88 14.38
CA THR A 204 10.35 17.65 15.83
C THR A 204 11.70 17.12 16.32
N ILE A 205 12.26 16.11 15.65
CA ILE A 205 13.59 15.56 15.97
C ILE A 205 14.66 16.66 15.94
N ALA A 206 14.67 17.47 14.87
CA ALA A 206 15.63 18.55 14.73
C ALA A 206 15.48 19.62 15.82
N PHE A 207 14.23 19.93 16.19
CA PHE A 207 13.94 20.87 17.28
C PHE A 207 14.42 20.34 18.63
N GLU A 208 14.12 19.08 18.97
CA GLU A 208 14.53 18.45 20.23
C GLU A 208 16.06 18.33 20.33
N GLN A 209 16.74 17.97 19.24
CA GLN A 209 18.20 17.95 19.17
C GLN A 209 18.77 19.35 19.44
N LYS A 210 18.22 20.38 18.78
CA LYS A 210 18.66 21.76 18.99
C LYS A 210 18.45 22.21 20.43
N VAL A 211 17.30 21.88 21.05
CA VAL A 211 17.04 22.16 22.47
C VAL A 211 18.09 21.49 23.35
N SER A 212 18.35 20.20 23.13
CA SER A 212 19.34 19.44 23.92
C SER A 212 20.75 20.03 23.81
N GLU A 213 21.20 20.33 22.58
CA GLU A 213 22.53 20.88 22.32
C GLU A 213 22.72 22.27 22.93
N THR A 214 21.75 23.17 22.72
CA THR A 214 21.81 24.54 23.25
C THR A 214 21.71 24.58 24.77
N THR A 215 20.88 23.72 25.36
CA THR A 215 20.79 23.58 26.83
C THR A 215 22.10 23.11 27.43
N LEU A 216 22.72 22.06 26.85
CA LEU A 216 24.01 21.56 27.32
C LEU A 216 25.13 22.61 27.17
N ALA A 217 25.14 23.36 26.07
CA ALA A 217 26.10 24.45 25.86
C ALA A 217 25.94 25.55 26.90
N ALA A 218 24.70 25.95 27.21
CA ALA A 218 24.40 26.94 28.23
C ALA A 218 24.77 26.46 29.64
N GLU A 219 24.47 25.20 29.99
CA GLU A 219 24.87 24.60 31.27
C GLU A 219 26.38 24.62 31.48
N ASN A 220 27.14 24.20 30.45
CA ASN A 220 28.60 24.22 30.51
C ASN A 220 29.15 25.65 30.64
N ALA A 221 28.62 26.60 29.87
CA ALA A 221 29.07 27.99 29.92
C ALA A 221 28.75 28.65 31.26
N LEU A 222 27.58 28.37 31.84
CA LEU A 222 27.21 28.83 33.18
C LEU A 222 28.12 28.22 34.25
N GLY A 223 28.43 26.93 34.18
CA GLY A 223 29.35 26.29 35.11
C GLY A 223 30.75 26.96 35.08
N VAL A 224 31.24 27.33 33.90
CA VAL A 224 32.50 28.08 33.76
C VAL A 224 32.39 29.49 34.36
N ALA A 225 31.29 30.21 34.12
CA ALA A 225 31.08 31.55 34.66
C ALA A 225 30.89 31.56 36.18
N GLU A 226 30.26 30.53 36.75
CA GLU A 226 30.09 30.34 38.19
C GLU A 226 31.43 30.07 38.89
N GLN A 227 32.30 29.28 38.25
CA GLN A 227 33.64 28.98 38.77
C GLN A 227 34.59 30.18 38.62
N ASN A 228 34.55 30.83 37.44
CA ASN A 228 35.46 31.90 37.05
C ASN A 228 34.66 33.17 36.76
N LYS A 229 34.37 33.93 37.82
CA LYS A 229 33.48 35.10 37.85
C LYS A 229 34.09 36.31 37.15
N THR A 230 34.33 36.20 35.86
CA THR A 230 34.85 37.26 34.99
C THR A 230 33.77 37.74 34.04
N ARG A 231 33.87 39.01 33.62
CA ARG A 231 32.94 39.60 32.65
C ARG A 231 32.87 38.80 31.34
N GLU A 232 34.02 38.33 30.85
CA GLU A 232 34.12 37.53 29.62
C GLU A 232 33.34 36.20 29.72
N ASN A 233 33.47 35.47 30.84
CA ASN A 233 32.77 34.20 31.01
C ASN A 233 31.26 34.41 31.16
N TYR A 234 30.85 35.48 31.84
CA TYR A 234 29.45 35.88 31.91
C TYR A 234 28.86 36.16 30.52
N GLU A 235 29.55 36.93 29.68
CA GLU A 235 29.08 37.24 28.32
C GLU A 235 28.95 35.98 27.46
N LYS A 236 29.89 35.03 27.57
CA LYS A 236 29.79 33.73 26.90
C LYS A 236 28.58 32.92 27.37
N ALA A 237 28.34 32.88 28.69
CA ALA A 237 27.18 32.20 29.25
C ALA A 237 25.86 32.87 28.82
N ALA A 238 25.80 34.20 28.83
CA ALA A 238 24.64 34.96 28.39
C ALA A 238 24.32 34.72 26.90
N ALA A 239 25.35 34.66 26.05
CA ALA A 239 25.19 34.32 24.64
C ALA A 239 24.64 32.90 24.45
N ALA A 240 25.16 31.92 25.20
CA ALA A 240 24.70 30.53 25.11
C ALA A 240 23.24 30.35 25.58
N VAL A 241 22.85 31.00 26.69
CA VAL A 241 21.47 30.95 27.21
C VAL A 241 20.46 31.53 26.22
N LYS A 242 20.83 32.59 25.49
CA LYS A 242 19.96 33.23 24.49
C LYS A 242 19.63 32.32 23.30
N GLU A 243 20.47 31.33 23.00
CA GLU A 243 20.25 30.40 21.89
C GLU A 243 19.25 29.28 22.23
N ILE A 244 18.86 29.13 23.50
CA ILE A 244 17.89 28.11 23.92
C ILE A 244 16.51 28.47 23.35
N PRO A 245 15.89 27.61 22.52
CA PRO A 245 14.67 27.95 21.79
C PRO A 245 13.39 27.74 22.62
N VAL A 246 13.52 27.34 23.89
CA VAL A 246 12.42 27.08 24.84
C VAL A 246 12.56 27.99 26.06
N ASP A 247 11.59 27.95 26.97
CA ASP A 247 11.67 28.68 28.24
C ASP A 247 12.97 28.34 28.99
N HIS A 248 13.72 29.38 29.34
CA HIS A 248 15.04 29.31 29.95
C HIS A 248 15.16 30.26 31.17
N THR A 249 14.03 30.64 31.77
CA THR A 249 13.97 31.51 32.96
C THR A 249 14.88 31.06 34.10
N ALA A 250 15.02 29.75 34.33
CA ALA A 250 15.95 29.21 35.33
C ALA A 250 17.43 29.58 35.03
N PHE A 251 17.82 29.57 33.76
CA PHE A 251 19.15 29.97 33.32
C PHE A 251 19.35 31.49 33.42
N GLU A 252 18.32 32.28 33.08
CA GLU A 252 18.36 33.75 33.24
C GLU A 252 18.57 34.17 34.70
N ASN A 253 17.86 33.52 35.64
CA ASN A 253 18.03 33.78 37.07
C ASN A 253 19.45 33.46 37.57
N ARG A 254 20.06 32.38 37.04
CA ARG A 254 21.46 32.03 37.33
C ARG A 254 22.41 33.09 36.79
N LEU A 255 22.21 33.56 35.56
CA LEU A 255 22.99 34.67 34.98
C LEU A 255 22.92 35.92 35.85
N GLU A 256 21.72 36.32 36.29
CA GLU A 256 21.57 37.49 37.14
C GLU A 256 22.37 37.37 38.44
N THR A 257 22.31 36.19 39.08
CA THR A 257 23.09 35.90 40.28
C THR A 257 24.60 36.01 40.03
N ILE A 258 25.10 35.46 38.91
CA ILE A 258 26.51 35.55 38.53
C ILE A 258 26.91 37.02 38.31
N ASN A 259 26.10 37.79 37.58
CA ASN A 259 26.37 39.20 37.29
C ASN A 259 26.46 40.02 38.58
N GLN A 260 25.55 39.81 39.54
CA GLN A 260 25.59 40.48 40.84
C GLN A 260 26.89 40.15 41.60
N GLN A 261 27.35 38.90 41.55
CA GLN A 261 28.62 38.50 42.19
C GLN A 261 29.84 39.12 41.51
N ILE A 262 29.86 39.20 40.19
CA ILE A 262 30.93 39.86 39.43
C ILE A 262 31.01 41.34 39.80
N ILE A 263 29.87 42.04 39.80
CA ILE A 263 29.80 43.46 40.17
C ILE A 263 30.32 43.68 41.59
N ALA A 264 29.94 42.81 42.55
CA ALA A 264 30.42 42.89 43.93
C ALA A 264 31.94 42.66 44.03
N GLN A 265 32.50 41.73 43.26
CA GLN A 265 33.94 41.45 43.23
C GLN A 265 34.73 42.61 42.61
N GLU A 266 34.27 43.14 41.47
CA GLU A 266 34.89 44.30 40.81
C GLU A 266 34.90 45.53 41.74
N GLN A 267 33.83 45.74 42.52
CA GLN A 267 33.78 46.81 43.52
C GLN A 267 34.77 46.60 44.67
N GLN A 268 34.95 45.37 45.16
CA GLN A 268 35.95 45.08 46.21
C GLN A 268 37.39 45.27 45.74
N GLU A 269 37.70 44.86 44.51
CA GLU A 269 39.02 45.06 43.89
C GLU A 269 39.33 46.54 43.63
N ALA A 270 38.32 47.35 43.31
CA ALA A 270 38.46 48.79 43.13
C ALA A 270 38.81 49.54 44.45
N VAL A 271 38.31 49.09 45.60
CA VAL A 271 38.67 49.68 46.91
C VAL A 271 40.08 49.26 47.35
N SER A 272 40.51 48.04 47.01
CA SER A 272 41.85 47.52 47.32
C SER A 272 42.99 48.18 46.51
N ASN A 273 42.69 48.80 45.37
CA ASN A 273 43.66 49.49 44.50
C ASN A 273 43.65 51.01 44.65
N THR A 274 43.00 51.54 45.69
CA THR A 274 43.16 52.95 46.05
C THR A 274 44.63 53.17 46.46
N PRO A 275 45.40 54.08 45.84
CA PRO A 275 46.72 54.42 46.35
C PRO A 275 46.56 54.85 47.81
N GLU A 276 47.35 54.24 48.70
CA GLU A 276 47.52 54.71 50.07
C GLU A 276 47.69 56.25 50.02
N PRO A 277 46.91 57.03 50.78
CA PRO A 277 47.05 58.49 50.75
C PRO A 277 48.54 58.82 50.94
N PRO A 278 49.15 59.70 50.11
CA PRO A 278 50.58 59.97 50.19
C PRO A 278 50.90 60.29 51.64
N ASN A 279 51.73 59.46 52.29
CA ASN A 279 52.04 59.49 53.72
C ASN A 279 51.99 60.93 54.26
N THR A 280 50.82 61.37 54.75
CA THR A 280 50.59 62.75 55.22
C THR A 280 51.15 62.90 56.63
N SER A 281 52.35 62.36 56.85
CA SER A 281 53.10 62.58 58.07
C SER A 281 53.42 64.08 58.14
N ILE A 282 52.70 64.77 59.02
CA ILE A 282 52.95 66.18 59.32
C ILE A 282 54.26 66.24 60.10
N VAL A 283 55.19 67.04 59.58
CA VAL A 283 56.44 67.36 60.23
C VAL A 283 56.47 68.83 60.60
N LEU A 284 57.18 69.14 61.68
CA LEU A 284 57.39 70.51 62.13
C LEU A 284 58.65 71.06 61.49
N VAL A 285 58.55 72.27 60.94
CA VAL A 285 59.64 72.94 60.23
C VAL A 285 59.89 74.31 60.86
N THR A 286 61.15 74.70 61.00
CA THR A 286 61.50 76.04 61.50
C THR A 286 61.60 77.06 60.35
N PRO A 287 61.37 78.37 60.60
CA PRO A 287 61.47 79.42 59.57
C PRO A 287 62.81 79.46 58.83
N THR A 288 63.90 79.07 59.49
CA THR A 288 65.25 79.02 58.91
C THR A 288 65.52 77.78 58.05
N GLY A 289 64.57 76.84 58.00
CA GLY A 289 64.40 75.90 56.89
C GLY A 289 65.61 75.05 56.53
N LYS A 290 66.29 74.42 57.49
CA LYS A 290 67.33 73.41 57.19
C LYS A 290 66.97 71.98 57.60
N LYS A 291 66.07 71.84 58.58
CA LYS A 291 65.68 70.53 59.11
C LYS A 291 64.19 70.43 59.40
N TYR A 292 63.66 69.21 59.32
CA TYR A 292 62.30 68.88 59.74
C TYR A 292 62.30 68.01 61.02
N HIS A 293 61.22 68.07 61.80
CA HIS A 293 61.13 67.57 63.17
C HIS A 293 59.84 66.79 63.43
N ARG A 294 59.88 65.68 64.20
CA ARG A 294 58.67 64.90 64.55
C ARG A 294 57.87 65.57 65.68
N ARG A 295 58.54 66.43 66.46
CA ARG A 295 58.01 67.20 67.60
C ARG A 295 58.82 68.47 67.77
N ALA A 296 58.29 69.47 68.49
CA ALA A 296 59.03 70.67 68.84
C ALA A 296 60.36 70.30 69.55
N CYS A 297 61.49 70.75 69.01
CA CYS A 297 62.84 70.31 69.39
C CYS A 297 63.77 71.51 69.63
N GLY A 298 63.68 72.11 70.82
CA GLY A 298 64.41 73.33 71.21
C GLY A 298 63.52 74.58 71.19
N ASN A 299 64.10 75.75 71.48
CA ASN A 299 63.39 77.02 71.70
C ASN A 299 63.11 77.80 70.41
N GLY A 300 62.45 77.17 69.43
CA GLY A 300 62.12 77.77 68.13
C GLY A 300 60.61 77.84 67.88
N THR A 301 60.20 78.67 66.92
CA THR A 301 58.86 78.62 66.33
C THR A 301 58.82 77.55 65.24
N TYR A 302 57.74 76.78 65.18
CA TYR A 302 57.55 75.70 64.21
C TYR A 302 56.26 75.92 63.43
N THR A 303 56.31 75.60 62.15
CA THR A 303 55.14 75.52 61.27
C THR A 303 54.96 74.07 60.82
N GLU A 304 53.73 73.60 60.80
CA GLU A 304 53.38 72.28 60.27
C GLU A 304 53.51 72.27 58.73
N ALA A 305 54.16 71.24 58.20
CA ALA A 305 54.25 70.96 56.77
C ALA A 305 54.17 69.45 56.54
N THR A 306 53.84 69.00 55.33
CA THR A 306 53.92 67.56 55.02
C THR A 306 55.39 67.15 54.88
N LEU A 307 55.72 65.89 55.20
CA LEU A 307 57.08 65.36 55.03
C LEU A 307 57.57 65.52 53.58
N GLU A 308 56.68 65.36 52.61
CA GLU A 308 57.00 65.55 51.19
C GLU A 308 57.36 66.99 50.86
N ASP A 309 56.61 67.98 51.35
CA ASP A 309 56.95 69.40 51.20
C ASP A 309 58.29 69.73 51.85
N ALA A 310 58.58 69.11 52.99
CA ALA A 310 59.87 69.27 53.67
C ALA A 310 61.03 68.70 52.83
N LEU A 311 60.87 67.50 52.25
CA LEU A 311 61.87 66.89 51.39
C LEU A 311 62.07 67.69 50.09
N ASN A 312 60.98 68.17 49.46
CA ASN A 312 61.02 69.00 48.26
C ASN A 312 61.72 70.35 48.50
N ARG A 313 61.63 70.89 49.71
CA ARG A 313 62.38 72.08 50.15
C ARG A 313 63.86 71.80 50.46
N GLY A 314 64.33 70.55 50.30
CA GLY A 314 65.70 70.15 50.58
C GLY A 314 66.04 70.05 52.07
N LEU A 315 65.03 69.87 52.92
CA LEU A 315 65.23 69.77 54.37
C LEU A 315 65.71 68.38 54.76
N THR A 316 66.59 68.32 55.75
CA THR A 316 67.13 67.06 56.28
C THR A 316 66.51 66.72 57.64
N PRO A 317 66.45 65.45 58.06
CA PRO A 317 65.91 65.10 59.38
C PRO A 317 66.74 65.71 60.52
N CYS A 318 66.05 66.13 61.58
CA CYS A 318 66.73 66.56 62.80
C CYS A 318 67.29 65.37 63.59
N ALA A 319 68.62 65.29 63.70
CA ALA A 319 69.34 64.24 64.45
C ALA A 319 68.93 64.02 65.92
N LYS A 320 68.09 64.88 66.51
CA LYS A 320 67.61 64.73 67.89
C LYS A 320 66.19 64.18 68.00
N CYS A 321 65.35 64.36 66.97
CA CYS A 321 63.92 64.08 67.05
C CYS A 321 63.34 63.41 65.80
N PHE A 322 64.20 63.02 64.87
CA PHE A 322 63.96 62.12 63.76
C PHE A 322 65.05 61.07 63.77
#